data_AF-A0A7V5YUM6-F1
#
_entry.id   AF-A0A7V5YUM6-F1
#
_cell.length_a   1.000
_cell.length_b   1.000
_cell.length_c   1.000
_cell.angle_alpha   90.00
_cell.angle_beta   90.00
_cell.angle_gamma   90.00
#
_symmetry.space_group_name_H-M   'P 1'
#
loop_
_entity.id
_entity.type
_entity.pdbx_description
1 polymer ?
#
loop_
_entity_poly.entity_id
_entity_poly.type
_entity_poly.pdbx_seq_one_letter_code
_entity_poly.pdbx_strand_id
1 'polypeptide(L)'
;MSTRNSPSIPDRNQPAASSSSPVPPNYQQQEELYTQAMRFYRSGQLREAIPLFEQVALGPSAQLAHAARTHKAACERRLAQVEVQLETLEDRYTYAVALMNARRLDEALEQLQQVLVHDENCDHVHYALAICYGLKGEFEKAAEHLKKAIELRPENRVKARHDPDFESIAQHPQLRQLLSI
;
A
#
# COMPACT_ATOMS: atom_id res chain seq x y z
N MET A 1 59.86 -3.46 56.56
CA MET A 1 60.13 -4.35 55.41
C MET A 1 58.80 -4.90 54.93
N SER A 2 58.49 -4.65 53.65
CA SER A 2 57.60 -5.39 52.73
C SER A 2 56.12 -5.56 53.11
N THR A 3 55.19 -4.73 52.62
CA THR A 3 54.49 -4.78 51.31
C THR A 3 53.91 -6.14 50.91
N ARG A 4 52.58 -6.29 50.94
CA ARG A 4 51.85 -6.91 49.85
C ARG A 4 50.45 -6.30 49.74
N ASN A 5 50.35 -5.33 48.83
CA ASN A 5 49.13 -4.73 48.33
C ASN A 5 48.59 -5.66 47.23
N SER A 6 47.40 -6.23 47.41
CA SER A 6 46.72 -7.02 46.39
C SER A 6 45.64 -6.14 45.74
N PRO A 7 45.53 -6.07 44.40
CA PRO A 7 44.53 -5.22 43.76
C PRO A 7 43.15 -5.88 43.83
N SER A 8 42.18 -5.17 44.41
CA SER A 8 40.76 -5.50 44.34
C SER A 8 40.27 -5.35 42.89
N ILE A 9 39.86 -6.45 42.26
CA ILE A 9 39.21 -6.47 40.95
C ILE A 9 37.76 -5.95 41.15
N PRO A 10 37.27 -5.00 40.34
CA PRO A 10 35.88 -4.57 40.44
C PRO A 10 34.92 -5.67 39.98
N ASP A 11 33.88 -5.86 40.78
CA ASP A 11 32.78 -6.80 40.59
C ASP A 11 32.06 -6.53 39.25
N ARG A 12 32.41 -7.30 38.20
CA ARG A 12 31.75 -7.22 36.89
C ARG A 12 30.50 -8.09 36.91
N ASN A 13 29.53 -7.70 37.72
CA ASN A 13 28.20 -8.30 37.73
C ASN A 13 27.16 -7.29 37.22
N GLN A 14 27.23 -7.02 35.91
CA GLN A 14 26.07 -6.62 35.14
C GLN A 14 25.77 -7.75 34.16
N PRO A 15 24.59 -8.39 34.19
CA PRO A 15 24.20 -9.28 33.11
C PRO A 15 24.08 -8.43 31.84
N ALA A 16 25.01 -8.64 30.91
CA ALA A 16 24.88 -8.18 29.54
C ALA A 16 23.52 -8.67 29.02
N ALA A 17 22.70 -7.73 28.53
CA ALA A 17 21.45 -8.05 27.87
C ALA A 17 21.71 -9.05 26.75
N SER A 18 21.36 -10.30 27.00
CA SER A 18 21.42 -11.37 26.02
C SER A 18 20.46 -11.01 24.90
N SER A 19 21.00 -10.58 23.77
CA SER A 19 20.33 -10.66 22.48
C SER A 19 20.08 -12.14 22.18
N SER A 20 19.02 -12.71 22.74
CA SER A 20 18.61 -14.07 22.45
C SER A 20 17.96 -14.07 21.07
N SER A 21 18.75 -14.40 20.06
CA SER A 21 18.19 -14.88 18.80
C SER A 21 17.20 -16.01 19.11
N PRO A 22 15.98 -15.99 18.56
CA PRO A 22 14.99 -17.02 18.87
C PRO A 22 15.54 -18.39 18.50
N VAL A 23 15.50 -19.33 19.44
CA VAL A 23 15.84 -20.74 19.20
C VAL A 23 14.87 -21.27 18.14
N PRO A 24 15.36 -21.88 17.03
CA PRO A 24 14.48 -22.44 16.01
C PRO A 24 13.53 -23.48 16.61
N PRO A 25 12.21 -23.39 16.36
CA PRO A 25 11.25 -24.34 16.90
C PRO A 25 11.51 -25.74 16.33
N ASN A 26 11.27 -26.79 17.11
CA ASN A 26 11.27 -28.16 16.58
C ASN A 26 10.03 -28.41 15.68
N TYR A 27 9.94 -29.56 15.02
CA TYR A 27 8.82 -29.84 14.08
C TYR A 27 7.43 -29.68 14.71
N GLN A 28 7.23 -30.23 15.92
CA GLN A 28 5.94 -30.15 16.61
C GLN A 28 5.59 -28.70 17.01
N GLN A 29 6.56 -27.97 17.55
CA GLN A 29 6.40 -26.56 17.90
C GLN A 29 6.16 -25.69 16.66
N GLN A 30 6.80 -26.02 15.53
CA GLN A 30 6.60 -25.30 14.28
C GLN A 30 5.17 -25.47 13.74
N GLU A 31 4.59 -26.67 13.84
CA GLU A 31 3.19 -26.94 13.45
C GLU A 31 2.19 -26.22 14.36
N GLU A 32 2.44 -26.22 15.67
CA GLU A 32 1.62 -25.51 16.66
C GLU A 32 1.63 -23.99 16.42
N LEU A 33 2.83 -23.41 16.23
CA LEU A 33 2.99 -21.99 15.90
C LEU A 33 2.29 -21.64 14.59
N TYR A 34 2.39 -22.49 13.57
CA TYR A 34 1.70 -22.28 12.30
C TYR A 34 0.18 -22.31 12.46
N THR A 35 -0.34 -23.24 13.25
CA THR A 35 -1.77 -23.34 13.56
C THR A 35 -2.27 -22.10 14.30
N GLN A 36 -1.50 -21.59 15.26
CA GLN A 36 -1.81 -20.35 15.98
C GLN A 36 -1.77 -19.13 15.05
N ALA A 37 -0.73 -19.01 14.22
CA ALA A 37 -0.61 -17.93 13.22
C ALA A 37 -1.81 -17.92 12.27
N MET A 38 -2.22 -19.10 11.80
CA MET A 38 -3.39 -19.26 10.92
C MET A 38 -4.70 -18.89 11.61
N ARG A 39 -4.83 -19.09 12.93
CA ARG A 39 -6.00 -18.63 13.69
C ARG A 39 -6.08 -17.10 13.68
N PHE A 40 -4.98 -16.42 14.00
CA PHE A 40 -4.92 -14.95 13.94
C PHE A 40 -5.18 -14.44 12.52
N TYR A 41 -4.56 -15.05 11.50
CA TYR A 41 -4.77 -14.72 10.10
C TYR A 41 -6.25 -14.81 9.68
N ARG A 42 -6.93 -15.89 10.05
CA ARG A 42 -8.35 -16.11 9.75
C ARG A 42 -9.26 -15.14 10.49
N SER A 43 -8.88 -14.74 11.70
CA SER A 43 -9.60 -13.72 12.49
C SER A 43 -9.32 -12.28 12.06
N GLY A 44 -8.44 -12.05 11.08
CA GLY A 44 -8.07 -10.71 10.62
C GLY A 44 -7.11 -9.95 11.52
N GLN A 45 -6.62 -10.58 12.60
CA GLN A 45 -5.62 -10.05 13.52
C GLN A 45 -4.21 -10.19 12.91
N LEU A 46 -3.95 -9.39 11.87
CA LEU A 46 -2.75 -9.54 11.04
C LEU A 46 -1.47 -9.14 11.77
N ARG A 47 -1.53 -8.15 12.68
CA ARG A 47 -0.38 -7.69 13.45
C ARG A 47 0.13 -8.78 14.39
N GLU A 48 -0.78 -9.58 14.94
CA GLU A 48 -0.51 -10.70 15.81
C GLU A 48 -0.06 -11.94 15.02
N ALA A 49 -0.55 -12.12 13.79
CA ALA A 49 -0.18 -13.24 12.93
C ALA A 49 1.27 -13.17 12.39
N ILE A 50 1.74 -11.97 12.04
CA ILE A 50 3.08 -11.75 11.45
C ILE A 50 4.24 -12.32 12.28
N PRO A 51 4.41 -11.97 13.57
CA PRO A 51 5.55 -12.45 14.35
C PRO A 51 5.52 -13.97 14.57
N LEU A 52 4.34 -14.59 14.50
CA LEU A 52 4.21 -16.05 14.56
C LEU A 52 4.63 -16.69 13.23
N PHE A 53 4.22 -16.14 12.08
CA PHE A 53 4.71 -16.60 10.79
C PHE A 53 6.22 -16.42 10.62
N GLU A 54 6.82 -15.38 11.20
CA GLU A 54 8.27 -15.21 11.23
C GLU A 54 8.96 -16.36 11.99
N GLN A 55 8.44 -16.72 13.16
CA GLN A 55 8.99 -17.83 13.94
C GLN A 55 8.82 -19.18 13.22
N VAL A 56 7.68 -19.41 12.56
CA VAL A 56 7.47 -20.62 11.74
C VAL A 56 8.46 -20.68 10.57
N ALA A 57 8.80 -19.53 9.98
CA ALA A 57 9.74 -19.44 8.87
C ALA A 57 11.19 -19.85 9.23
N LEU A 58 11.51 -19.90 10.52
CA LEU A 58 12.82 -20.33 11.05
C LEU A 58 12.89 -21.81 11.40
N GLY A 59 11.75 -22.53 11.41
CA GLY A 59 11.69 -23.93 11.80
C GLY A 59 12.21 -24.92 10.73
N PRO A 60 12.36 -26.21 11.10
CA PRO A 60 13.05 -27.23 10.31
C PRO A 60 12.25 -27.73 9.09
N SER A 61 10.92 -27.58 9.06
CA SER A 61 10.10 -27.90 7.89
C SER A 61 10.15 -26.77 6.86
N ALA A 62 10.81 -27.03 5.73
CA ALA A 62 10.90 -26.08 4.63
C ALA A 62 9.53 -25.73 4.02
N GLN A 63 8.60 -26.69 3.98
CA GLN A 63 7.25 -26.48 3.45
C GLN A 63 6.46 -25.50 4.32
N LEU A 64 6.44 -25.71 5.64
CA LEU A 64 5.78 -24.80 6.58
C LEU A 64 6.46 -23.43 6.59
N ALA A 65 7.80 -23.41 6.54
CA ALA A 65 8.53 -22.16 6.48
C ALA A 65 8.21 -21.35 5.21
N HIS A 66 8.07 -22.00 4.05
CA HIS A 66 7.66 -21.34 2.83
C HIS A 66 6.21 -20.83 2.92
N ALA A 67 5.27 -21.66 3.38
CA ALA A 67 3.88 -21.26 3.58
C ALA A 67 3.76 -20.05 4.53
N ALA A 68 4.51 -20.05 5.63
CA ALA A 68 4.54 -18.96 6.58
C ALA A 68 5.08 -17.65 5.98
N ARG A 69 6.13 -17.71 5.15
CA ARG A 69 6.63 -16.52 4.42
C ARG A 69 5.56 -15.93 3.48
N THR A 70 4.84 -16.78 2.76
CA THR A 70 3.74 -16.35 1.87
C THR A 70 2.61 -15.71 2.66
N HIS A 71 2.18 -16.32 3.77
CA HIS A 71 1.14 -15.75 4.62
C HIS A 71 1.58 -14.45 5.31
N LYS A 72 2.83 -14.36 5.76
CA LYS A 72 3.42 -13.12 6.29
C LYS A 72 3.34 -12.00 5.26
N ALA A 73 3.81 -12.23 4.04
CA ALA A 73 3.77 -11.24 2.97
C ALA A 73 2.33 -10.78 2.66
N ALA A 74 1.36 -11.70 2.71
CA ALA A 74 -0.05 -11.36 2.55
C ALA A 74 -0.57 -10.49 3.72
N CYS A 75 -0.13 -10.76 4.96
CA CYS A 75 -0.46 -9.92 6.12
C CYS A 75 0.12 -8.52 5.98
N GLU A 76 1.40 -8.41 5.62
CA GLU A 76 2.09 -7.12 5.44
C GLU A 76 1.45 -6.29 4.33
N ARG A 77 1.11 -6.92 3.20
CA ARG A 77 0.39 -6.24 2.11
C ARG A 77 -0.97 -5.73 2.57
N ARG A 78 -1.74 -6.55 3.29
CA ARG A 78 -3.05 -6.15 3.82
C ARG A 78 -2.92 -5.03 4.86
N LEU A 79 -1.91 -5.07 5.74
CA LEU A 79 -1.67 -4.00 6.71
C LEU A 79 -1.23 -2.69 6.04
N ALA A 80 -0.37 -2.75 5.03
CA ALA A 80 0.01 -1.58 4.24
C ALA A 80 -1.20 -0.96 3.50
N GLN A 81 -2.16 -1.78 3.07
CA GLN A 81 -3.43 -1.30 2.52
C GLN A 81 -4.37 -0.72 3.59
N VAL A 82 -4.39 -1.30 4.80
CA VAL A 82 -5.22 -0.84 5.93
C VAL A 82 -4.67 0.45 6.56
N GLU A 83 -3.37 0.74 6.44
CA GLU A 83 -2.80 2.03 6.89
C GLU A 83 -3.26 3.22 6.03
N VAL A 84 -3.74 2.97 4.82
CA VAL A 84 -4.50 3.96 4.04
C VAL A 84 -5.99 3.73 4.34
N GLN A 85 -6.47 4.17 5.51
CA GLN A 85 -7.90 4.17 5.81
C GLN A 85 -8.58 5.23 4.95
N LEU A 86 -9.07 4.80 3.79
CA LEU A 86 -9.92 5.60 2.92
C LEU A 86 -11.36 5.42 3.40
N GLU A 87 -11.71 6.09 4.50
CA GLU A 87 -13.01 5.97 5.15
C GLU A 87 -14.12 6.58 4.28
N THR A 88 -13.77 7.63 3.52
CA THR A 88 -14.69 8.34 2.64
C THR A 88 -14.31 8.19 1.16
N LEU A 89 -15.27 8.46 0.28
CA LEU A 89 -15.02 8.56 -1.16
C LEU A 89 -14.03 9.71 -1.48
N GLU A 90 -14.05 10.77 -0.66
CA GLU A 90 -13.14 11.91 -0.78
C GLU A 90 -11.70 11.52 -0.41
N ASP A 91 -11.51 10.68 0.61
CA ASP A 91 -10.20 10.13 0.94
C ASP A 91 -9.67 9.29 -0.23
N ARG A 92 -10.53 8.43 -0.82
CA ARG A 92 -10.17 7.61 -1.99
C ARG A 92 -9.74 8.46 -3.16
N TYR A 93 -10.49 9.53 -3.44
CA TYR A 93 -10.13 10.49 -4.47
C TYR A 93 -8.78 11.17 -4.18
N THR A 94 -8.59 11.67 -2.96
CA THR A 94 -7.35 12.34 -2.54
C THR A 94 -6.15 11.41 -2.65
N TYR A 95 -6.31 10.15 -2.25
CA TYR A 95 -5.27 9.13 -2.38
C TYR A 95 -4.99 8.79 -3.86
N ALA A 96 -6.01 8.72 -4.70
CA ALA A 96 -5.83 8.54 -6.13
C ALA A 96 -5.02 9.67 -6.77
N VAL A 97 -5.30 10.93 -6.39
CA VAL A 97 -4.53 12.09 -6.85
C VAL A 97 -3.06 11.99 -6.40
N ALA A 98 -2.81 11.58 -5.15
CA ALA A 98 -1.45 11.33 -4.67
C ALA A 98 -0.74 10.23 -5.47
N LEU A 99 -1.45 9.14 -5.83
CA LEU A 99 -0.93 8.07 -6.68
C LEU A 99 -0.62 8.56 -8.11
N MET A 100 -1.47 9.42 -8.69
CA MET A 100 -1.22 10.05 -10.00
C MET A 100 0.06 10.88 -9.99
N ASN A 101 0.24 11.71 -8.95
CA ASN A 101 1.45 12.51 -8.75
C ASN A 101 2.70 11.64 -8.60
N ALA A 102 2.56 10.49 -7.94
CA ALA A 102 3.62 9.48 -7.80
C ALA A 102 3.81 8.60 -9.07
N ARG A 103 3.11 8.89 -10.18
CA ARG A 103 3.11 8.10 -11.42
C ARG A 103 2.68 6.63 -11.26
N ARG A 104 1.99 6.30 -10.17
CA ARG A 104 1.39 4.98 -9.91
C ARG A 104 -0.01 4.91 -10.52
N LEU A 105 -0.07 5.00 -11.85
CA LEU A 105 -1.31 5.26 -12.60
C LEU A 105 -2.33 4.11 -12.49
N ASP A 106 -1.89 2.85 -12.48
CA ASP A 106 -2.80 1.71 -12.36
C ASP A 106 -3.53 1.69 -11.01
N GLU A 107 -2.81 2.00 -9.93
CA GLU A 107 -3.40 2.06 -8.59
C GLU A 107 -4.32 3.28 -8.45
N ALA A 108 -3.98 4.41 -9.07
CA ALA A 108 -4.86 5.57 -9.11
C ALA A 108 -6.18 5.26 -9.83
N LEU A 109 -6.13 4.57 -10.98
CA LEU A 109 -7.32 4.13 -11.70
C LEU A 109 -8.20 3.24 -10.84
N GLU A 110 -7.61 2.28 -10.11
CA GLU A 110 -8.36 1.40 -9.21
C GLU A 110 -9.13 2.24 -8.16
N GLN A 111 -8.46 3.21 -7.52
CA GLN A 111 -9.12 4.04 -6.52
C GLN A 111 -10.23 4.94 -7.09
N LEU A 112 -10.00 5.57 -8.26
CA LEU A 112 -11.01 6.41 -8.92
C LEU A 112 -12.22 5.60 -9.38
N GLN A 113 -12.00 4.38 -9.89
CA GLN A 113 -13.09 3.48 -10.27
C GLN A 113 -13.91 3.03 -9.07
N GLN A 114 -13.27 2.77 -7.93
CA GLN A 114 -14.00 2.47 -6.68
C GLN A 114 -14.89 3.64 -6.25
N VAL A 115 -14.46 4.89 -6.45
CA VAL A 115 -15.33 6.05 -6.18
C VAL A 115 -16.57 6.03 -7.09
N LEU A 116 -16.39 5.77 -8.38
CA LEU A 116 -17.50 5.71 -9.34
C LEU A 116 -18.48 4.56 -9.11
N VAL A 117 -18.08 3.47 -8.45
CA VAL A 117 -19.00 2.39 -8.05
C VAL A 117 -20.05 2.89 -7.07
N HIS A 118 -19.71 3.89 -6.23
CA HIS A 118 -20.60 4.46 -5.23
C HIS A 118 -21.29 5.74 -5.69
N ASP A 119 -20.59 6.58 -6.45
CA ASP A 119 -21.16 7.78 -7.07
C ASP A 119 -20.67 7.92 -8.51
N GLU A 120 -21.52 7.48 -9.44
CA GLU A 120 -21.25 7.48 -10.87
C GLU A 120 -21.26 8.89 -11.51
N ASN A 121 -21.72 9.92 -10.81
CA ASN A 121 -21.90 11.27 -11.36
C ASN A 121 -20.96 12.31 -10.71
N CYS A 122 -19.82 11.87 -10.20
CA CYS A 122 -18.74 12.72 -9.71
C CYS A 122 -17.91 13.31 -10.88
N ASP A 123 -18.21 14.56 -11.25
CA ASP A 123 -17.51 15.27 -12.34
C ASP A 123 -15.99 15.35 -12.12
N HIS A 124 -15.56 15.63 -10.89
CA HIS A 124 -14.15 15.73 -10.50
C HIS A 124 -13.40 14.37 -10.57
N VAL A 125 -14.10 13.25 -10.37
CA VAL A 125 -13.52 11.89 -10.50
C VAL A 125 -13.37 11.54 -11.97
N HIS A 126 -14.38 11.83 -12.80
CA HIS A 126 -14.25 11.70 -14.25
C HIS A 126 -13.13 12.59 -14.82
N TYR A 127 -12.97 13.80 -14.30
CA TYR A 127 -11.87 14.69 -14.66
C TYR A 127 -10.50 14.07 -14.33
N ALA A 128 -10.33 13.51 -13.13
CA ALA A 128 -9.11 12.82 -12.73
C ALA A 128 -8.83 11.55 -13.55
N LEU A 129 -9.87 10.77 -13.88
CA LEU A 129 -9.76 9.62 -14.78
C LEU A 129 -9.28 10.02 -16.17
N ALA A 130 -9.78 11.15 -16.69
CA ALA A 130 -9.34 11.66 -17.99
C ALA A 130 -7.84 11.96 -18.01
N ILE A 131 -7.33 12.64 -16.97
CA ILE A 131 -5.89 12.88 -16.81
C ILE A 131 -5.14 11.55 -16.69
N CYS A 132 -5.61 10.65 -15.82
CA CYS A 132 -4.92 9.39 -15.53
C CYS A 132 -4.77 8.51 -16.79
N TYR A 133 -5.86 8.31 -17.55
CA TYR A 133 -5.82 7.58 -18.82
C TYR A 133 -4.97 8.31 -19.87
N GLY A 134 -5.03 9.64 -19.92
CA GLY A 134 -4.19 10.42 -20.82
C GLY A 134 -2.70 10.24 -20.52
N LEU A 135 -2.29 10.25 -19.26
CA LEU A 135 -0.91 9.99 -18.82
C LEU A 135 -0.44 8.57 -19.15
N LYS A 136 -1.37 7.61 -19.25
CA LYS A 136 -1.10 6.24 -19.73
C LYS A 136 -1.05 6.11 -21.25
N GLY A 137 -1.46 7.14 -21.99
CA GLY A 137 -1.61 7.11 -23.45
C GLY A 137 -2.91 6.45 -23.94
N GLU A 138 -3.87 6.18 -23.05
CA GLU A 138 -5.20 5.63 -23.38
C GLU A 138 -6.16 6.79 -23.72
N PHE A 139 -5.89 7.49 -24.82
CA PHE A 139 -6.52 8.78 -25.14
C PHE A 139 -8.03 8.71 -25.43
N GLU A 140 -8.51 7.59 -25.98
CA GLU A 140 -9.94 7.37 -26.22
C GLU A 140 -10.73 7.38 -24.90
N LYS A 141 -10.26 6.61 -23.91
CA LYS A 141 -10.86 6.58 -22.57
C LYS A 141 -10.71 7.92 -21.85
N ALA A 142 -9.59 8.60 -22.05
CA ALA A 142 -9.40 9.93 -21.52
C ALA A 142 -10.45 10.91 -22.06
N ALA A 143 -10.73 10.86 -23.36
CA ALA A 143 -11.74 11.69 -24.00
C ALA A 143 -13.17 11.35 -23.53
N GLU A 144 -13.50 10.07 -23.36
CA GLU A 144 -14.79 9.63 -22.82
C GLU A 144 -15.04 10.21 -21.42
N HIS A 145 -14.06 10.09 -20.52
CA HIS A 145 -14.18 10.62 -19.17
C HIS A 145 -14.16 12.14 -19.11
N LEU A 146 -13.34 12.81 -19.94
CA LEU A 146 -13.36 14.27 -20.02
C LEU A 146 -14.72 14.77 -20.53
N LYS A 147 -15.29 14.11 -21.54
CA LYS A 147 -16.62 14.45 -22.06
C LYS A 147 -17.67 14.33 -20.96
N LYS A 148 -17.68 13.23 -20.20
CA LYS A 148 -18.61 13.04 -19.08
C LYS A 148 -18.44 14.10 -17.99
N ALA A 149 -17.20 14.46 -17.64
CA ALA A 149 -16.91 15.53 -16.69
C ALA A 149 -17.46 16.89 -17.15
N ILE A 150 -17.37 17.19 -18.46
CA ILE A 150 -17.91 18.43 -19.06
C ILE A 150 -19.45 18.40 -19.12
N GLU A 151 -20.05 17.25 -19.41
CA GLU A 151 -21.51 17.08 -19.42
C GLU A 151 -22.11 17.27 -18.01
N LEU A 152 -21.45 16.74 -16.98
CA LEU A 152 -21.86 16.92 -15.59
C LEU A 152 -21.64 18.36 -15.11
N ARG A 153 -20.51 18.96 -15.52
CA ARG A 153 -20.15 20.32 -15.13
C ARG A 153 -19.40 21.05 -16.25
N PRO A 154 -20.07 21.93 -17.01
CA PRO A 154 -19.48 22.60 -18.18
C PRO A 154 -18.22 23.42 -17.88
N GLU A 155 -18.05 23.93 -16.66
CA GLU A 155 -16.84 24.67 -16.25
C GLU A 155 -15.57 23.81 -16.35
N ASN A 156 -15.67 22.49 -16.28
CA ASN A 156 -14.54 21.57 -16.42
C ASN A 156 -13.83 21.73 -17.77
N ARG A 157 -14.53 22.16 -18.83
CA ARG A 157 -13.89 22.45 -20.12
C ARG A 157 -12.91 23.61 -20.01
N VAL A 158 -13.31 24.70 -19.37
CA VAL A 158 -12.46 25.89 -19.17
C VAL A 158 -11.30 25.54 -18.24
N LYS A 159 -11.57 24.78 -17.17
CA LYS A 159 -10.55 24.28 -16.27
C LYS A 159 -9.50 23.45 -17.03
N ALA A 160 -9.92 22.45 -17.80
CA ALA A 160 -9.02 21.57 -18.55
C ALA A 160 -8.17 22.30 -19.61
N ARG A 161 -8.67 23.38 -20.21
CA ARG A 161 -7.87 24.21 -21.14
C ARG A 161 -6.66 24.87 -20.49
N HIS A 162 -6.76 25.18 -19.19
CA HIS A 162 -5.74 25.90 -18.44
C HIS A 162 -4.97 25.00 -17.48
N ASP A 163 -5.25 23.70 -17.49
CA ASP A 163 -4.67 22.72 -16.59
C ASP A 163 -3.40 22.11 -17.22
N PRO A 164 -2.21 22.26 -16.59
CA PRO A 164 -0.96 21.70 -17.10
C PRO A 164 -1.01 20.18 -17.30
N ASP A 165 -1.81 19.47 -16.51
CA ASP A 165 -1.96 18.02 -16.65
C ASP A 165 -2.60 17.65 -18.00
N PHE A 166 -3.46 18.52 -18.52
CA PHE A 166 -4.06 18.38 -19.85
C PHE A 166 -3.16 18.86 -20.97
N GLU A 167 -2.21 19.76 -20.74
CA GLU A 167 -1.32 20.29 -21.79
C GLU A 167 -0.56 19.17 -22.52
N SER A 168 -0.12 18.16 -21.77
CA SER A 168 0.63 17.01 -22.30
C SER A 168 -0.23 16.06 -23.16
N ILE A 169 -1.54 16.01 -22.91
CA ILE A 169 -2.47 15.05 -23.54
C ILE A 169 -3.44 15.70 -24.54
N ALA A 170 -3.61 17.02 -24.49
CA ALA A 170 -4.50 17.80 -25.36
C ALA A 170 -4.06 17.86 -26.83
N GLN A 171 -2.91 17.29 -27.17
CA GLN A 171 -2.47 17.11 -28.56
C GLN A 171 -3.33 16.07 -29.30
N HIS A 172 -4.00 15.16 -28.58
CA HIS A 172 -4.85 14.15 -29.19
C HIS A 172 -6.13 14.77 -29.78
N PRO A 173 -6.51 14.45 -31.04
CA PRO A 173 -7.62 15.12 -31.73
C PRO A 173 -8.94 15.13 -30.97
N GLN A 174 -9.30 14.03 -30.31
CA GLN A 174 -10.55 13.90 -29.56
C GLN A 174 -10.57 14.80 -28.31
N LEU A 175 -9.48 14.82 -27.54
CA LEU A 175 -9.32 15.69 -26.38
C LEU A 175 -9.29 17.16 -26.82
N ARG A 176 -8.53 17.46 -27.88
CA ARG A 176 -8.48 18.80 -28.48
C ARG A 176 -9.87 19.29 -28.89
N GLN A 177 -10.68 18.43 -29.49
CA GLN A 177 -12.04 18.78 -29.91
C GLN A 177 -12.93 19.12 -28.72
N LEU A 178 -12.88 18.32 -27.64
CA LEU A 178 -13.65 18.58 -26.41
C LEU A 178 -13.25 19.91 -25.75
N LEU A 179 -11.99 20.30 -25.94
CA LEU A 179 -11.42 21.54 -25.47
C LEU A 179 -11.52 22.66 -26.51
N SER A 180 -12.02 22.44 -27.72
CA SER A 180 -12.22 23.49 -28.72
C SER A 180 -13.66 24.01 -28.69
N ILE A 181 -13.80 25.33 -28.68
CA ILE A 181 -15.01 26.13 -28.96
C ILE A 181 -14.46 27.33 -29.68
#